data_AF-A0A535LBK1-F1
#
_entry.id   AF-A0A535LBK1-F1
#
_cell.length_a   1.000
_cell.length_b   1.000
_cell.length_c   1.000
_cell.angle_alpha   90.00
_cell.angle_beta   90.00
_cell.angle_gamma   90.00
#
_symmetry.space_group_name_H-M   'P 1'
#
loop_
_entity.id
_entity.type
_entity.pdbx_description
1 polymer ?
#
loop_
_entity_poly.entity_id
_entity_poly.type
_entity_poly.pdbx_seq_one_letter_code
_entity_poly.pdbx_strand_id
1 'polypeptide(L)'
;MKEREVAIQQIDPGMVPYQILDVEGKLVGEMPDLSAERLLSLYRYMQLGRAFSNKIIALQRQGRATTFGSLVGQEATAVGLAAPLQPQDWLATSYRELVSLMVKGLPLPTLIYAFRGFTPEHYPGENHCLPIQIVIGTQMLHAVGLAMAAKISGDKAVAVGVCGDGATSEGDFNEALNFAGVFQAPVVLVVQNNGWAISVPRHKQSAAPTFAARGAGFGVPSVLVDGNDILAVYAVMQQAVERARAGQGPTLVETLTY
;
A
#
# COMPACT_ATOMS: atom_id res chain seq x y z
N MET A 1 45.38 13.33 21.87
CA MET A 1 44.34 12.53 21.19
C MET A 1 43.08 13.35 21.17
N LYS A 2 42.60 13.80 20.01
CA LYS A 2 41.26 14.39 19.92
C LYS A 2 40.26 13.26 20.09
N GLU A 3 39.42 13.32 21.12
CA GLU A 3 38.24 12.46 21.23
C GLU A 3 37.47 12.61 19.92
N ARG A 4 37.39 11.53 19.14
CA ARG A 4 36.45 11.46 18.03
C ARG A 4 35.08 11.40 18.68
N GLU A 5 34.35 12.52 18.65
CA GLU A 5 32.90 12.49 18.87
C GLU A 5 32.35 11.38 17.98
N VAL A 6 31.85 10.32 18.61
CA VAL A 6 31.16 9.25 17.90
C VAL A 6 29.89 9.91 17.37
N ALA A 7 29.85 10.19 16.07
CA ALA A 7 28.67 10.74 15.43
C ALA A 7 27.55 9.68 15.51
N ILE A 8 26.66 9.81 16.49
CA ILE A 8 25.40 9.07 16.49
C ILE A 8 24.64 9.59 15.27
N GLN A 9 24.57 8.77 14.21
CA GLN A 9 23.91 9.14 12.97
C GLN A 9 22.42 9.30 13.24
N GLN A 10 21.92 10.53 13.15
CA GLN A 10 20.48 10.78 13.15
C GLN A 10 19.92 10.40 11.78
N ILE A 11 18.80 9.68 11.77
CA ILE A 11 18.04 9.40 10.55
C ILE A 11 17.54 10.75 10.00
N ASP A 12 17.76 11.00 8.72
CA ASP A 12 17.42 12.27 8.07
C ASP A 12 15.94 12.63 8.30
N PRO A 13 15.64 13.74 9.01
CA PRO A 13 14.27 14.18 9.23
C PRO A 13 13.64 14.87 8.00
N GLY A 14 14.40 15.09 6.92
CA GLY A 14 14.03 15.92 5.76
C GLY A 14 13.33 15.23 4.60
N MET A 15 12.82 13.99 4.75
CA MET A 15 12.03 13.36 3.68
C MET A 15 10.78 14.18 3.37
N VAL A 16 10.75 14.79 2.19
CA VAL A 16 9.58 15.50 1.65
C VAL A 16 8.76 14.52 0.81
N PRO A 17 7.41 14.56 0.87
CA PRO A 17 6.59 13.70 0.03
C PRO A 17 6.83 14.01 -1.44
N TYR A 18 7.08 12.98 -2.25
CA TYR A 18 7.10 13.09 -3.69
C TYR A 18 5.69 13.45 -4.19
N GLN A 19 5.62 14.46 -5.06
CA GLN A 19 4.39 15.07 -5.55
C GLN A 19 4.54 15.44 -7.03
N ILE A 20 3.48 15.26 -7.80
CA ILE A 20 3.32 15.61 -9.22
C ILE A 20 2.17 16.62 -9.40
N LEU A 21 1.11 16.55 -8.57
CA LEU A 21 -0.02 17.47 -8.52
C LEU A 21 -0.06 18.23 -7.20
N ASP A 22 -0.24 19.55 -7.26
CA ASP A 22 -0.60 20.34 -6.08
C ASP A 22 -2.10 20.21 -5.72
N VAL A 23 -2.52 20.86 -4.64
CA VAL A 23 -3.89 20.79 -4.12
C VAL A 23 -4.93 21.46 -5.04
N GLU A 24 -4.49 22.32 -5.96
CA GLU A 24 -5.32 22.90 -7.01
C GLU A 24 -5.37 22.03 -8.28
N GLY A 25 -4.63 20.91 -8.31
CA GLY A 25 -4.55 19.99 -9.43
C GLY A 25 -3.63 20.47 -10.55
N LYS A 26 -2.70 21.38 -10.28
CA LYS A 26 -1.67 21.80 -11.24
C LYS A 26 -0.45 20.89 -11.15
N LEU A 27 0.21 20.70 -12.29
CA LEU A 27 1.45 19.94 -12.35
C LEU A 27 2.60 20.72 -11.69
N VAL A 28 3.19 20.13 -10.66
CA VAL A 28 4.42 20.57 -9.97
C VAL A 28 5.58 19.59 -10.14
N GLY A 29 5.30 18.41 -10.73
CA GLY A 29 6.30 17.39 -11.10
C GLY A 29 6.09 16.90 -12.54
N GLU A 30 6.85 15.86 -12.91
CA GLU A 30 6.79 15.29 -14.25
C GLU A 30 5.57 14.38 -14.40
N MET A 31 4.76 14.61 -15.43
CA MET A 31 3.58 13.80 -15.74
C MET A 31 4.01 12.39 -16.18
N PRO A 32 3.48 11.31 -15.57
CA PRO A 32 3.73 9.96 -16.07
C PRO A 32 3.08 9.75 -17.43
N ASP A 33 3.65 8.87 -18.26
CA ASP A 33 3.12 8.54 -19.59
C ASP A 33 1.79 7.76 -19.47
N LEU A 34 0.70 8.51 -19.36
CA LEU A 34 -0.66 8.01 -19.18
C LEU A 34 -1.58 8.58 -20.25
N SER A 35 -2.28 7.70 -20.96
CA SER A 35 -3.33 8.12 -21.89
C SER A 35 -4.50 8.76 -21.15
N ALA A 36 -5.28 9.58 -21.87
CA ALA A 36 -6.49 10.18 -21.34
C ALA A 36 -7.51 9.12 -20.84
N GLU A 37 -7.63 7.97 -21.53
CA GLU A 37 -8.47 6.87 -21.08
C GLU A 37 -7.98 6.28 -19.76
N ARG A 38 -6.64 6.17 -19.59
CA ARG A 38 -6.07 5.64 -18.37
C ARG A 38 -6.31 6.59 -17.19
N LEU A 39 -6.09 7.89 -17.37
CA LEU A 39 -6.40 8.92 -16.37
C LEU A 39 -7.88 8.88 -15.96
N LEU A 40 -8.78 8.79 -16.95
CA LEU A 40 -10.22 8.69 -16.69
C LEU A 40 -10.58 7.40 -15.95
N SER A 41 -9.90 6.28 -16.25
CA SER A 41 -10.07 5.02 -15.53
C SER A 41 -9.66 5.14 -14.06
N LEU A 42 -8.49 5.74 -13.76
CA LEU A 42 -8.05 5.98 -12.38
C LEU A 42 -9.09 6.82 -11.62
N TYR A 43 -9.56 7.90 -12.23
CA TYR A 43 -10.61 8.75 -11.65
C TYR A 43 -11.91 7.97 -11.39
N ARG A 44 -12.37 7.15 -12.34
CA ARG A 44 -13.57 6.32 -12.17
C ARG A 44 -13.43 5.33 -11.02
N TYR A 45 -12.27 4.71 -10.83
CA TYR A 45 -12.03 3.84 -9.69
C TYR A 45 -12.02 4.60 -8.36
N MET A 46 -11.44 5.81 -8.30
CA MET A 46 -11.53 6.63 -7.09
C MET A 46 -12.99 6.95 -6.73
N GLN A 47 -13.79 7.35 -7.73
CA GLN A 47 -15.22 7.60 -7.55
C GLN A 47 -15.99 6.33 -7.14
N LEU A 48 -15.65 5.17 -7.70
CA LEU A 48 -16.21 3.89 -7.31
C LEU A 48 -15.89 3.55 -5.85
N GLY A 49 -14.64 3.76 -5.41
CA GLY A 49 -14.22 3.55 -4.02
C GLY A 49 -15.01 4.42 -3.04
N ARG A 50 -15.20 5.71 -3.37
CA ARG A 50 -16.04 6.64 -2.60
C ARG A 50 -17.49 6.16 -2.52
N ALA A 51 -18.08 5.81 -3.67
CA ALA A 51 -19.46 5.33 -3.74
C ALA A 51 -19.65 4.02 -2.95
N PHE A 52 -18.70 3.10 -3.06
CA PHE A 52 -18.69 1.85 -2.32
C PHE A 52 -18.65 2.09 -0.81
N SER A 53 -17.72 2.93 -0.32
CA SER A 53 -17.65 3.27 1.11
C SER A 53 -18.94 3.86 1.64
N ASN A 54 -19.51 4.85 0.94
CA ASN A 54 -20.79 5.45 1.32
C ASN A 54 -21.92 4.42 1.38
N LYS A 55 -21.93 3.48 0.43
CA LYS A 55 -22.95 2.42 0.38
C LYS A 55 -22.80 1.42 1.53
N ILE A 56 -21.60 0.94 1.82
CA ILE A 56 -21.38 -0.02 2.91
C ILE A 56 -21.68 0.63 4.26
N ILE A 57 -21.28 1.89 4.48
CA ILE A 57 -21.64 2.64 5.71
C ILE A 57 -23.16 2.74 5.85
N ALA A 58 -23.88 3.07 4.77
CA ALA A 58 -25.34 3.13 4.81
C ALA A 58 -25.98 1.77 5.13
N LEU A 59 -25.44 0.68 4.57
CA LEU A 59 -25.91 -0.69 4.87
C LEU A 59 -25.57 -1.11 6.31
N GLN A 60 -24.40 -0.76 6.81
CA GLN A 60 -23.96 -1.04 8.18
C GLN A 60 -24.88 -0.36 9.20
N ARG A 61 -25.24 0.91 8.96
CA ARG A 61 -26.22 1.65 9.79
C ARG A 61 -27.64 1.06 9.75
N GLN A 62 -27.95 0.26 8.74
CA GLN A 62 -29.22 -0.47 8.61
C GLN A 62 -29.13 -1.90 9.17
N GLY A 63 -27.98 -2.33 9.73
CA GLY A 63 -27.77 -3.70 10.17
C GLY A 63 -27.64 -4.72 9.03
N ARG A 64 -27.36 -4.27 7.80
CA ARG A 64 -27.27 -5.10 6.58
C ARG A 64 -25.83 -5.39 6.15
N ALA A 65 -24.86 -4.79 6.79
CA ALA A 65 -23.43 -5.05 6.66
C ALA A 65 -22.77 -5.05 8.04
N THR A 66 -21.62 -5.72 8.14
CA THR A 66 -20.80 -5.84 9.35
C THR A 66 -19.89 -4.60 9.52
N THR A 67 -18.90 -4.69 10.42
CA THR A 67 -17.90 -3.64 10.65
C THR A 67 -17.19 -3.25 9.35
N PHE A 68 -17.07 -1.94 9.12
CA PHE A 68 -16.46 -1.39 7.92
C PHE A 68 -15.54 -0.22 8.24
N GLY A 69 -14.30 -0.29 7.78
CA GLY A 69 -13.36 0.84 7.78
C GLY A 69 -13.50 1.64 6.50
N SER A 70 -13.95 2.88 6.61
CA SER A 70 -14.09 3.79 5.45
C SER A 70 -12.76 3.98 4.72
N LEU A 71 -12.75 3.94 3.39
CA LEU A 71 -11.57 4.29 2.59
C LEU A 71 -11.57 5.76 2.14
N VAL A 72 -12.55 6.55 2.57
CA VAL A 72 -12.67 7.98 2.21
C VAL A 72 -11.42 8.76 2.63
N GLY A 73 -10.83 9.48 1.67
CA GLY A 73 -9.58 10.21 1.82
C GLY A 73 -8.37 9.43 1.29
N GLN A 74 -8.50 8.11 1.10
CA GLN A 74 -7.40 7.22 0.69
C GLN A 74 -7.58 6.66 -0.72
N GLU A 75 -8.51 7.22 -1.51
CA GLU A 75 -8.82 6.71 -2.84
C GLU A 75 -7.63 6.75 -3.79
N ALA A 76 -6.87 7.86 -3.81
CA ALA A 76 -5.71 8.04 -4.68
C ALA A 76 -4.65 6.97 -4.39
N THR A 77 -4.33 6.75 -3.11
CA THR A 77 -3.40 5.69 -2.72
C THR A 77 -3.91 4.31 -3.12
N ALA A 78 -5.15 3.96 -2.75
CA ALA A 78 -5.68 2.63 -2.99
C ALA A 78 -5.80 2.30 -4.49
N VAL A 79 -6.15 3.28 -5.33
CA VAL A 79 -6.17 3.07 -6.79
C VAL A 79 -4.75 3.04 -7.37
N GLY A 80 -3.90 4.01 -7.00
CA GLY A 80 -2.55 4.16 -7.54
C GLY A 80 -1.64 2.98 -7.23
N LEU A 81 -1.77 2.34 -6.06
CA LEU A 81 -0.96 1.17 -5.70
C LEU A 81 -1.26 -0.08 -6.51
N ALA A 82 -2.51 -0.24 -6.98
CA ALA A 82 -2.93 -1.42 -7.74
C ALA A 82 -2.85 -1.20 -9.25
N ALA A 83 -2.97 0.05 -9.70
CA ALA A 83 -2.98 0.41 -11.12
C ALA A 83 -1.77 -0.10 -11.93
N PRO A 84 -0.52 -0.07 -11.45
CA PRO A 84 0.62 -0.56 -12.23
C PRO A 84 0.78 -2.09 -12.19
N LEU A 85 -0.03 -2.81 -11.41
CA LEU A 85 0.08 -4.26 -11.29
C LEU A 85 -0.44 -4.99 -12.53
N GLN A 86 0.26 -6.05 -12.89
CA GLN A 86 -0.09 -6.97 -13.96
C GLN A 86 -0.96 -8.12 -13.42
N PRO A 87 -1.65 -8.88 -14.29
CA PRO A 87 -2.55 -9.96 -13.87
C PRO A 87 -1.90 -10.99 -12.94
N GLN A 88 -0.63 -11.34 -13.16
CA GLN A 88 0.14 -12.31 -12.38
C GLN A 88 0.67 -11.77 -11.04
N ASP A 89 0.67 -10.45 -10.84
CA ASP A 89 1.19 -9.87 -9.60
C ASP A 89 0.22 -10.07 -8.44
N TRP A 90 0.79 -10.30 -7.27
CA TRP A 90 0.03 -10.56 -6.05
C TRP A 90 -0.30 -9.27 -5.30
N LEU A 91 -1.50 -9.20 -4.75
CA LEU A 91 -1.93 -8.12 -3.86
C LEU A 91 -2.43 -8.68 -2.52
N ALA A 92 -1.77 -8.29 -1.44
CA ALA A 92 -2.13 -8.62 -0.06
C ALA A 92 -2.52 -7.34 0.69
N THR A 93 -3.82 -7.16 0.88
CA THR A 93 -4.39 -5.95 1.48
C THR A 93 -4.70 -6.13 2.97
N SER A 94 -4.82 -5.02 3.68
CA SER A 94 -5.59 -4.99 4.92
C SER A 94 -7.08 -4.83 4.59
N TYR A 95 -7.85 -4.25 5.52
CA TYR A 95 -9.30 -4.12 5.42
C TYR A 95 -9.79 -2.82 4.75
N ARG A 96 -8.89 -1.94 4.28
CA ARG A 96 -9.27 -0.61 3.74
C ARG A 96 -8.98 -0.45 2.23
N GLU A 97 -8.15 -1.31 1.64
CA GLU A 97 -7.71 -1.23 0.23
C GLU A 97 -8.68 -1.91 -0.75
N LEU A 98 -9.98 -1.80 -0.50
CA LEU A 98 -10.99 -2.58 -1.23
C LEU A 98 -11.05 -2.19 -2.70
N VAL A 99 -10.85 -0.91 -3.01
CA VAL A 99 -10.80 -0.45 -4.40
C VAL A 99 -9.55 -0.98 -5.12
N SER A 100 -8.44 -1.23 -4.41
CA SER A 100 -7.25 -1.87 -4.98
C SER A 100 -7.57 -3.28 -5.49
N LEU A 101 -8.35 -4.04 -4.72
CA LEU A 101 -8.84 -5.36 -5.12
C LEU A 101 -9.74 -5.27 -6.37
N MET A 102 -10.61 -4.25 -6.45
CA MET A 102 -11.44 -4.01 -7.65
C MET A 102 -10.61 -3.61 -8.88
N VAL A 103 -9.53 -2.83 -8.71
CA VAL A 103 -8.59 -2.48 -9.79
C VAL A 103 -7.89 -3.73 -10.32
N LYS A 104 -7.51 -4.67 -9.44
CA LYS A 104 -6.99 -6.00 -9.79
C LYS A 104 -8.03 -6.96 -10.38
N GLY A 105 -9.27 -6.50 -10.52
CA GLY A 105 -10.35 -7.25 -11.16
C GLY A 105 -11.14 -8.16 -10.24
N LEU A 106 -10.95 -8.07 -8.91
CA LEU A 106 -11.75 -8.86 -7.98
C LEU A 106 -13.23 -8.45 -8.10
N PRO A 107 -14.15 -9.41 -8.30
CA PRO A 107 -15.56 -9.09 -8.48
C PRO A 107 -16.16 -8.35 -7.29
N LEU A 108 -16.93 -7.29 -7.56
CA LEU A 108 -17.62 -6.51 -6.54
C LEU A 108 -18.49 -7.38 -5.59
N PRO A 109 -19.23 -8.41 -6.05
CA PRO A 109 -19.98 -9.30 -5.16
C PRO A 109 -19.11 -9.98 -4.10
N THR A 110 -17.88 -10.37 -4.44
CA THR A 110 -16.92 -10.99 -3.50
C THR A 110 -16.65 -10.06 -2.31
N LEU A 111 -16.45 -8.77 -2.58
CA LEU A 111 -16.23 -7.76 -1.54
C LEU A 111 -17.50 -7.52 -0.72
N ILE A 112 -18.66 -7.42 -1.36
CA ILE A 112 -19.95 -7.24 -0.65
C ILE A 112 -20.23 -8.41 0.29
N TYR A 113 -19.95 -9.64 -0.14
CA TYR A 113 -20.15 -10.83 0.69
C TYR A 113 -19.29 -10.81 1.96
N ALA A 114 -18.02 -10.41 1.84
CA ALA A 114 -17.14 -10.28 3.00
C ALA A 114 -17.74 -9.34 4.07
N PHE A 115 -18.27 -8.19 3.66
CA PHE A 115 -18.95 -7.24 4.57
C PHE A 115 -20.36 -7.66 4.98
N ARG A 116 -20.86 -8.80 4.50
CA ARG A 116 -22.08 -9.43 5.02
C ARG A 116 -21.79 -10.63 5.92
N GLY A 117 -20.51 -10.90 6.21
CA GLY A 117 -20.10 -12.07 6.99
C GLY A 117 -20.27 -13.38 6.25
N PHE A 118 -20.28 -13.34 4.91
CA PHE A 118 -20.36 -14.53 4.07
C PHE A 118 -19.02 -14.77 3.39
N THR A 119 -18.46 -15.96 3.61
CA THR A 119 -17.27 -16.41 2.88
C THR A 119 -17.74 -17.39 1.80
N PRO A 120 -17.59 -17.07 0.51
CA PRO A 120 -17.91 -18.03 -0.54
C PRO A 120 -16.99 -19.25 -0.42
N GLU A 121 -17.47 -20.43 -0.84
CA GLU A 121 -16.65 -21.66 -0.84
C GLU A 121 -15.38 -21.52 -1.68
N HIS A 122 -15.42 -20.64 -2.69
CA HIS A 122 -14.29 -20.34 -3.56
C HIS A 122 -14.00 -18.84 -3.56
N TYR A 123 -12.80 -18.47 -3.11
CA TYR A 123 -12.28 -17.12 -3.30
C TYR A 123 -11.60 -17.04 -4.68
N PRO A 124 -11.87 -16.02 -5.52
CA PRO A 124 -11.29 -15.91 -6.86
C PRO A 124 -9.76 -15.83 -6.82
N GLY A 125 -9.09 -16.96 -7.08
CA GLY A 125 -7.64 -17.07 -7.05
C GLY A 125 -6.96 -16.51 -8.30
N GLU A 126 -7.67 -16.48 -9.42
CA GLU A 126 -7.20 -16.01 -10.73
C GLU A 126 -6.80 -14.53 -10.76
N ASN A 127 -7.31 -13.73 -9.81
CA ASN A 127 -6.97 -12.32 -9.67
C ASN A 127 -5.66 -12.09 -8.89
N HIS A 128 -5.05 -13.15 -8.33
CA HIS A 128 -3.86 -13.08 -7.48
C HIS A 128 -4.02 -12.06 -6.34
N CYS A 129 -5.21 -12.00 -5.76
CA CYS A 129 -5.48 -11.21 -4.57
C CYS A 129 -5.63 -12.17 -3.40
N LEU A 130 -4.98 -11.88 -2.27
CA LEU A 130 -5.32 -12.59 -1.04
C LEU A 130 -6.67 -12.10 -0.50
N PRO A 131 -7.37 -12.91 0.32
CA PRO A 131 -8.51 -12.44 1.08
C PRO A 131 -8.15 -11.24 1.96
N ILE A 132 -9.16 -10.41 2.25
CA ILE A 132 -9.02 -9.25 3.14
C ILE A 132 -8.43 -9.69 4.49
N GLN A 133 -7.31 -9.09 4.88
CA GLN A 133 -6.69 -9.39 6.18
C GLN A 133 -7.23 -8.47 7.28
N ILE A 134 -7.68 -9.09 8.38
CA ILE A 134 -8.14 -8.40 9.59
C ILE A 134 -7.06 -8.35 10.69
N VAL A 135 -6.17 -9.35 10.74
CA VAL A 135 -5.05 -9.40 11.67
C VAL A 135 -3.96 -8.47 11.16
N ILE A 136 -3.81 -7.34 11.85
CA ILE A 136 -2.96 -6.23 11.44
C ILE A 136 -1.50 -6.70 11.29
N GLY A 137 -0.86 -6.36 10.16
CA GLY A 137 0.56 -6.60 9.91
C GLY A 137 0.86 -7.91 9.16
N THR A 138 0.13 -8.99 9.45
CA THR A 138 0.38 -10.33 8.89
C THR A 138 0.41 -10.39 7.36
N GLN A 139 -0.41 -9.58 6.66
CA GLN A 139 -0.44 -9.52 5.21
C GLN A 139 0.90 -9.07 4.60
N MET A 140 1.71 -8.34 5.35
CA MET A 140 3.04 -7.91 4.92
C MET A 140 3.96 -9.12 4.76
N LEU A 141 3.97 -10.03 5.73
CA LEU A 141 4.74 -11.28 5.64
C LEU A 141 4.22 -12.20 4.52
N HIS A 142 2.90 -12.28 4.34
CA HIS A 142 2.33 -13.06 3.23
C HIS A 142 2.76 -12.51 1.86
N ALA A 143 2.79 -11.18 1.68
CA ALA A 143 3.29 -10.57 0.45
C ALA A 143 4.76 -10.93 0.20
N VAL A 144 5.60 -10.85 1.24
CA VAL A 144 7.03 -11.22 1.15
C VAL A 144 7.18 -12.69 0.77
N GLY A 145 6.42 -13.60 1.39
CA GLY A 145 6.44 -15.02 1.07
C GLY A 145 6.04 -15.32 -0.38
N LEU A 146 4.97 -14.67 -0.88
CA LEU A 146 4.54 -14.79 -2.28
C LEU A 146 5.61 -14.29 -3.26
N ALA A 147 6.23 -13.15 -2.97
CA ALA A 147 7.33 -12.62 -3.78
C ALA A 147 8.56 -13.54 -3.77
N MET A 148 8.92 -14.11 -2.63
CA MET A 148 10.00 -15.08 -2.52
C MET A 148 9.68 -16.35 -3.33
N ALA A 149 8.44 -16.84 -3.26
CA ALA A 149 8.01 -18.01 -4.04
C ALA A 149 8.10 -17.75 -5.55
N ALA A 150 7.67 -16.58 -6.02
CA ALA A 150 7.81 -16.17 -7.42
C ALA A 150 9.29 -16.17 -7.85
N LYS A 151 10.16 -15.55 -7.05
CA LYS A 151 11.61 -15.51 -7.31
C LYS A 151 12.24 -16.91 -7.35
N ILE A 152 11.93 -17.78 -6.40
CA ILE A 152 12.44 -19.16 -6.33
C ILE A 152 11.99 -19.96 -7.56
N SER A 153 10.77 -19.72 -8.01
CA SER A 153 10.17 -20.42 -9.16
C SER A 153 10.60 -19.84 -10.52
N GLY A 154 11.37 -18.75 -10.53
CA GLY A 154 11.75 -18.03 -11.75
C GLY A 154 10.60 -17.26 -12.41
N ASP A 155 9.48 -17.07 -11.71
CA ASP A 155 8.37 -16.23 -12.16
C ASP A 155 8.76 -14.75 -12.04
N LYS A 156 8.24 -13.94 -12.96
CA LYS A 156 8.38 -12.48 -12.94
C LYS A 156 7.27 -11.80 -12.14
N ALA A 157 6.36 -12.53 -11.49
CA ALA A 157 5.37 -11.95 -10.60
C ALA A 157 6.04 -11.17 -9.45
N VAL A 158 5.47 -9.99 -9.13
CA VAL A 158 5.79 -9.26 -7.89
C VAL A 158 4.67 -9.43 -6.88
N ALA A 159 4.91 -9.07 -5.62
CA ALA A 159 3.84 -8.93 -4.63
C ALA A 159 3.78 -7.52 -4.06
N VAL A 160 2.58 -7.07 -3.72
CA VAL A 160 2.36 -5.84 -2.97
C VAL A 160 1.67 -6.17 -1.65
N GLY A 161 2.29 -5.76 -0.54
CA GLY A 161 1.69 -5.83 0.80
C GLY A 161 1.34 -4.43 1.27
N VAL A 162 0.12 -4.24 1.79
CA VAL A 162 -0.35 -2.91 2.22
C VAL A 162 -0.79 -2.94 3.68
N CYS A 163 -0.35 -1.96 4.47
CA CYS A 163 -0.77 -1.77 5.86
C CYS A 163 -0.95 -0.28 6.21
N GLY A 164 -1.58 0.01 7.36
CA GLY A 164 -1.70 1.38 7.88
C GLY A 164 -0.55 1.76 8.82
N ASP A 165 -0.46 3.03 9.23
CA ASP A 165 0.54 3.52 10.18
C ASP A 165 0.55 2.73 11.51
N GLY A 166 -0.62 2.37 12.03
CA GLY A 166 -0.73 1.53 13.23
C GLY A 166 -0.04 0.17 13.10
N ALA A 167 -0.16 -0.46 11.94
CA ALA A 167 0.40 -1.78 11.67
C ALA A 167 1.92 -1.80 11.70
N THR A 168 2.56 -0.64 11.52
CA THR A 168 4.02 -0.56 11.51
C THR A 168 4.66 -0.83 12.89
N SER A 169 3.86 -0.83 13.96
CA SER A 169 4.32 -1.18 15.31
C SER A 169 4.15 -2.66 15.64
N GLU A 170 3.55 -3.45 14.75
CA GLU A 170 3.51 -4.91 14.87
C GLU A 170 4.89 -5.52 14.54
N GLY A 171 5.18 -6.67 15.16
CA GLY A 171 6.38 -7.46 14.86
C GLY A 171 6.45 -7.83 13.37
N ASP A 172 5.33 -8.27 12.82
CA ASP A 172 5.20 -8.71 11.42
C ASP A 172 5.67 -7.67 10.40
N PHE A 173 5.46 -6.38 10.65
CA PHE A 173 5.95 -5.33 9.76
C PHE A 173 7.48 -5.27 9.73
N ASN A 174 8.12 -5.38 10.90
CA ASN A 174 9.57 -5.39 11.01
C ASN A 174 10.18 -6.66 10.39
N GLU A 175 9.56 -7.81 10.65
CA GLU A 175 9.97 -9.08 10.09
C GLU A 175 9.83 -9.08 8.56
N ALA A 176 8.72 -8.54 8.04
CA ALA A 176 8.52 -8.40 6.59
C ALA A 176 9.60 -7.54 5.93
N LEU A 177 9.95 -6.38 6.52
CA LEU A 177 11.04 -5.54 6.01
C LEU A 177 12.38 -6.28 6.02
N ASN A 178 12.69 -6.97 7.12
CA ASN A 178 13.94 -7.71 7.26
C ASN A 178 14.03 -8.87 6.25
N PHE A 179 12.98 -9.69 6.14
CA PHE A 179 12.94 -10.79 5.17
C PHE A 179 13.02 -10.27 3.74
N ALA A 180 12.26 -9.23 3.40
CA ALA A 180 12.29 -8.63 2.08
C ALA A 180 13.71 -8.16 1.70
N GLY A 181 14.40 -7.48 2.62
CA GLY A 181 15.77 -7.01 2.45
C GLY A 181 16.79 -8.15 2.32
N VAL A 182 16.79 -9.10 3.25
CA VAL A 182 17.74 -10.23 3.27
C VAL A 182 17.60 -11.10 2.02
N PHE A 183 16.37 -11.45 1.65
CA PHE A 183 16.12 -12.33 0.51
C PHE A 183 16.05 -11.60 -0.83
N GLN A 184 16.19 -10.26 -0.82
CA GLN A 184 16.01 -9.41 -2.00
C GLN A 184 14.71 -9.80 -2.74
N ALA A 185 13.62 -9.86 -1.99
CA ALA A 185 12.33 -10.32 -2.50
C ALA A 185 11.75 -9.28 -3.48
N PRO A 186 11.10 -9.70 -4.59
CA PRO A 186 10.44 -8.80 -5.54
C PRO A 186 9.10 -8.30 -4.97
N VAL A 187 9.15 -7.48 -3.93
CA VAL A 187 7.99 -7.02 -3.17
C VAL A 187 7.98 -5.50 -3.00
N VAL A 188 6.79 -4.89 -3.08
CA VAL A 188 6.55 -3.51 -2.67
C VAL A 188 5.73 -3.52 -1.39
N LEU A 189 6.27 -2.92 -0.32
CA LEU A 189 5.60 -2.81 0.97
C LEU A 189 5.08 -1.39 1.11
N VAL A 190 3.77 -1.23 1.23
CA VAL A 190 3.10 0.07 1.26
C VAL A 190 2.55 0.35 2.66
N VAL A 191 2.94 1.49 3.23
CA VAL A 191 2.35 2.04 4.44
C VAL A 191 1.44 3.19 4.05
N GLN A 192 0.14 3.04 4.30
CA GLN A 192 -0.84 4.11 4.25
C GLN A 192 -0.88 4.81 5.59
N ASN A 193 -0.07 5.86 5.71
CA ASN A 193 -0.04 6.68 6.90
C ASN A 193 -1.19 7.66 6.82
N ASN A 194 -2.28 7.38 7.57
CA ASN A 194 -3.42 8.28 7.71
C ASN A 194 -3.41 9.06 9.06
N GLY A 195 -2.26 9.03 9.75
CA GLY A 195 -1.99 9.85 10.92
C GLY A 195 -2.59 9.28 12.20
N TRP A 196 -3.42 8.23 12.11
CA TRP A 196 -4.22 7.71 13.22
C TRP A 196 -4.40 6.18 13.16
N ALA A 197 -3.93 5.51 14.20
CA ALA A 197 -4.31 4.14 14.52
C ALA A 197 -5.56 4.14 15.43
N ILE A 198 -6.75 4.15 14.81
CA ILE A 198 -8.06 4.26 15.47
C ILE A 198 -8.23 5.60 16.23
N SER A 199 -7.60 5.74 17.40
CA SER A 199 -7.59 6.95 18.22
C SER A 199 -6.18 7.38 18.64
N VAL A 200 -5.17 6.59 18.30
CA VAL A 200 -3.78 6.83 18.64
C VAL A 200 -3.14 7.65 17.53
N PRO A 201 -2.69 8.89 17.79
CA PRO A 201 -2.05 9.71 16.79
C PRO A 201 -0.66 9.18 16.45
N ARG A 202 -0.19 9.45 15.22
CA ARG A 202 1.11 9.02 14.70
C ARG A 202 2.25 9.20 15.70
N HIS A 203 2.39 10.36 16.33
CA HIS A 203 3.53 10.65 17.24
C HIS A 203 3.60 9.71 18.47
N LYS A 204 2.54 8.98 18.80
CA LYS A 204 2.53 7.92 19.82
C LYS A 204 2.80 6.52 19.24
N GLN A 205 2.76 6.37 17.93
CA GLN A 205 2.96 5.11 17.21
C GLN A 205 4.44 4.82 16.96
N SER A 206 5.21 5.83 16.56
CA SER A 206 6.63 5.70 16.25
C SER A 206 7.37 7.02 16.44
N ALA A 207 8.61 6.94 16.92
CA ALA A 207 9.52 8.08 17.04
C ALA A 207 10.26 8.39 15.72
N ALA A 208 10.19 7.53 14.71
CA ALA A 208 10.80 7.79 13.41
C ALA A 208 10.19 9.05 12.77
N PRO A 209 10.93 9.89 12.03
CA PRO A 209 10.36 11.08 11.39
C PRO A 209 9.28 10.70 10.36
N THR A 210 9.52 9.63 9.61
CA THR A 210 8.58 9.02 8.65
C THR A 210 8.66 7.50 8.80
N PHE A 211 7.66 6.75 8.34
CA PHE A 211 7.76 5.29 8.27
C PHE A 211 8.69 4.83 7.15
N ALA A 212 8.78 5.56 6.03
CA ALA A 212 9.74 5.33 4.95
C ALA A 212 11.18 5.34 5.47
N ALA A 213 11.51 6.23 6.40
CA ALA A 213 12.84 6.33 6.99
C ALA A 213 13.31 5.05 7.71
N ARG A 214 12.38 4.15 8.08
CA ARG A 214 12.72 2.86 8.68
C ARG A 214 13.36 1.89 7.70
N GLY A 215 13.06 2.00 6.40
CA GLY A 215 13.58 1.05 5.40
C GLY A 215 15.11 1.02 5.34
N ALA A 216 15.78 2.15 5.56
CA ALA A 216 17.23 2.23 5.61
C ALA A 216 17.84 1.29 6.67
N GLY A 217 17.20 1.15 7.83
CA GLY A 217 17.63 0.24 8.90
C GLY A 217 17.54 -1.25 8.53
N PHE A 218 16.77 -1.58 7.50
CA PHE A 218 16.61 -2.94 6.96
C PHE A 218 17.29 -3.12 5.59
N GLY A 219 18.03 -2.12 5.11
CA GLY A 219 18.61 -2.14 3.76
C GLY A 219 17.57 -2.12 2.64
N VAL A 220 16.37 -1.62 2.91
CA VAL A 220 15.26 -1.51 1.96
C VAL A 220 15.18 -0.06 1.47
N PRO A 221 15.31 0.19 0.15
CA PRO A 221 15.05 1.51 -0.43
C PRO A 221 13.62 1.98 -0.12
N SER A 222 13.49 3.27 0.22
CA SER A 222 12.21 3.82 0.61
C SER A 222 11.89 5.15 -0.06
N VAL A 223 10.60 5.45 -0.15
CA VAL A 223 10.09 6.71 -0.67
C VAL A 223 8.86 7.15 0.12
N LEU A 224 8.78 8.46 0.38
CA LEU A 224 7.61 9.13 0.92
C LEU A 224 6.86 9.79 -0.23
N VAL A 225 5.54 9.65 -0.29
CA VAL A 225 4.70 10.13 -1.40
C VAL A 225 3.49 10.87 -0.84
N ASP A 226 3.06 11.93 -1.52
CA ASP A 226 1.74 12.52 -1.29
C ASP A 226 0.67 11.49 -1.70
N GLY A 227 0.00 10.92 -0.71
CA GLY A 227 -1.01 9.88 -0.87
C GLY A 227 -2.35 10.38 -1.41
N ASN A 228 -2.53 11.70 -1.52
CA ASN A 228 -3.69 12.35 -2.14
C ASN A 228 -3.44 12.68 -3.63
N ASP A 229 -2.19 12.60 -4.09
CA ASP A 229 -1.80 12.75 -5.48
C ASP A 229 -1.76 11.39 -6.21
N ILE A 230 -2.82 11.12 -6.97
CA ILE A 230 -2.95 9.88 -7.75
C ILE A 230 -1.81 9.68 -8.76
N LEU A 231 -1.24 10.75 -9.32
CA LEU A 231 -0.16 10.64 -10.30
C LEU A 231 1.15 10.27 -9.61
N ALA A 232 1.46 10.90 -8.48
CA ALA A 232 2.65 10.58 -7.69
C ALA A 232 2.60 9.13 -7.18
N VAL A 233 1.46 8.71 -6.61
CA VAL A 233 1.28 7.32 -6.16
C VAL A 233 1.46 6.35 -7.33
N TYR A 234 0.82 6.60 -8.48
CA TYR A 234 0.95 5.74 -9.65
C TYR A 234 2.40 5.62 -10.13
N ALA A 235 3.09 6.75 -10.31
CA ALA A 235 4.45 6.78 -10.82
C ALA A 235 5.44 6.05 -9.89
N VAL A 236 5.34 6.30 -8.58
CA VAL A 236 6.18 5.63 -7.58
C VAL A 236 5.92 4.13 -7.54
N MET A 237 4.65 3.73 -7.57
CA MET A 237 4.28 2.32 -7.54
C MET A 237 4.69 1.60 -8.83
N GLN A 238 4.58 2.26 -9.99
CA GLN A 238 5.08 1.73 -11.25
C GLN A 238 6.59 1.47 -11.17
N GLN A 239 7.37 2.47 -10.73
CA GLN A 239 8.82 2.35 -10.60
C GLN A 239 9.22 1.26 -9.59
N ALA A 240 8.53 1.19 -8.44
CA ALA A 240 8.79 0.19 -7.41
C ALA A 240 8.49 -1.24 -7.90
N VAL A 241 7.40 -1.42 -8.64
CA VAL A 241 7.01 -2.70 -9.25
C VAL A 241 8.01 -3.10 -10.33
N GLU A 242 8.42 -2.19 -11.21
CA GLU A 242 9.43 -2.46 -12.24
C GLU A 242 10.79 -2.82 -11.64
N ARG A 243 11.22 -2.10 -10.60
CA ARG A 243 12.42 -2.39 -9.81
C ARG A 243 12.38 -3.80 -9.22
N ALA A 244 11.29 -4.13 -8.53
CA ALA A 244 11.08 -5.44 -7.92
C ALA A 244 11.11 -6.56 -8.98
N ARG A 245 10.40 -6.36 -10.09
CA ARG A 245 10.34 -7.30 -11.22
C ARG A 245 11.69 -7.51 -11.90
N ALA A 246 12.51 -6.47 -11.97
CA ALA A 246 13.87 -6.52 -12.49
C ALA A 246 14.87 -7.21 -11.53
N GLY A 247 14.41 -7.73 -10.38
CA GLY A 247 15.24 -8.43 -9.42
C GLY A 247 16.09 -7.50 -8.55
N GLN A 248 15.79 -6.19 -8.53
CA GLN A 248 16.52 -5.20 -7.73
C GLN A 248 16.02 -5.12 -6.27
N GLY A 249 15.29 -6.15 -5.83
CA GLY A 249 14.83 -6.29 -4.44
C GLY A 249 13.62 -5.42 -4.09
N PRO A 250 13.36 -5.24 -2.78
CA PRO A 250 12.14 -4.63 -2.31
C PRO A 250 12.14 -3.10 -2.39
N THR A 251 10.96 -2.51 -2.21
CA THR A 251 10.80 -1.07 -1.96
C THR A 251 9.77 -0.84 -0.86
N LEU A 252 10.05 0.08 0.07
CA LEU A 252 9.10 0.59 1.05
C LEU A 252 8.50 1.91 0.57
N VAL A 253 7.19 1.95 0.38
CA VAL A 253 6.48 3.17 -0.01
C VAL A 253 5.63 3.62 1.17
N GLU A 254 5.87 4.83 1.68
CA GLU A 254 4.94 5.48 2.59
C GLU A 254 4.13 6.51 1.82
N THR A 255 2.81 6.41 1.95
CA THR A 255 1.86 7.39 1.42
C THR A 255 1.31 8.20 2.58
N LEU A 256 1.44 9.52 2.49
CA LEU A 256 0.84 10.45 3.45
C LEU A 256 -0.50 10.93 2.92
N THR A 257 -1.56 10.60 3.63
CA THR A 257 -2.91 11.06 3.30
C THR A 257 -3.39 12.07 4.37
N TYR A 258 -4.72 12.23 4.54
CA TYR A 258 -5.45 13.26 5.30
C TYR A 258 -5.27 14.68 4.78
#